data_AF-A0A956DNH7-F1
#
_entry.id   AF-A0A956DNH7-F1
#
_cell.length_a   1.000
_cell.length_b   1.000
_cell.length_c   1.000
_cell.angle_alpha   90.00
_cell.angle_beta   90.00
_cell.angle_gamma   90.00
#
_symmetry.space_group_name_H-M   'P 1'
#
loop_
_entity.id
_entity.type
_entity.pdbx_description
1 polymer ?
#
loop_
_entity_poly.entity_id
_entity_poly.type
_entity_poly.pdbx_seq_one_letter_code
_entity_poly.pdbx_strand_id
1 'polypeptide(L)'
;MRVLDWQLRRFEPQMEDELVERLMRRELALFPDRCGGMGDEALRYLVRRAFAQARAHGLVSERDVGSYVDLTVLFGVGFDEPPAIAAIFTTPDRLAVERVDAVYELLGDPPEPPPANAR
;
A
#
# COMPACT_ATOMS: atom_id res chain seq x y z
N MET A 1 -13.11 15.11 -13.20
CA MET A 1 -12.68 15.89 -12.04
C MET A 1 -11.69 15.04 -11.25
N ARG A 2 -10.37 15.21 -11.49
CA ARG A 2 -9.31 14.42 -10.84
C ARG A 2 -8.73 15.26 -9.70
N VAL A 3 -9.20 14.98 -8.49
CA VAL A 3 -8.57 15.39 -7.23
C VAL A 3 -7.49 14.31 -6.99
N LEU A 4 -6.19 14.57 -6.84
CA LEU A 4 -5.45 15.75 -6.43
C LEU A 4 -4.05 15.71 -7.08
N ASP A 5 -3.71 16.74 -7.86
CA ASP A 5 -2.32 17.15 -8.03
C ASP A 5 -1.84 17.67 -6.66
N TRP A 6 -0.66 17.25 -6.22
CA TRP A 6 -0.01 17.55 -4.92
C TRP A 6 0.32 19.06 -4.70
N GLN A 7 -0.43 19.99 -5.28
CA GLN A 7 -0.05 21.41 -5.37
C GLN A 7 -0.32 22.29 -4.14
N LEU A 8 -0.99 21.84 -3.09
CA LEU A 8 -1.31 22.72 -1.95
C LEU A 8 -0.48 22.37 -0.71
N ARG A 9 0.80 22.75 -0.76
CA ARG A 9 1.85 22.78 0.29
C ARG A 9 1.49 23.54 1.59
N ARG A 10 0.20 23.72 1.88
CA ARG A 10 -0.32 24.39 3.09
C ARG A 10 -1.33 23.54 3.87
N PHE A 11 -1.70 22.35 3.37
CA PHE A 11 -2.68 21.41 3.95
C PHE A 11 -2.17 19.95 4.07
N GLU A 12 -0.87 19.73 3.88
CA GLU A 12 -0.29 18.38 3.66
C GLU A 12 -0.53 17.36 4.80
N PRO A 13 -0.39 17.70 6.10
CA PRO A 13 -0.51 16.70 7.16
C PRO A 13 -1.94 16.18 7.35
N GLN A 14 -2.93 17.08 7.30
CA GLN A 14 -4.35 16.73 7.51
C GLN A 14 -4.90 15.87 6.37
N MET A 15 -4.48 16.16 5.13
CA MET A 15 -4.87 15.35 3.97
C MET A 15 -4.20 13.97 3.98
N GLU A 16 -2.95 13.88 4.44
CA GLU A 16 -2.27 12.60 4.61
C GLU A 16 -2.98 11.73 5.66
N ASP A 17 -3.39 12.32 6.78
CA ASP A 17 -4.15 11.62 7.82
C ASP A 17 -5.49 11.09 7.30
N GLU A 18 -6.26 11.91 6.60
CA GLU A 18 -7.53 11.49 6.00
C GLU A 18 -7.35 10.36 4.98
N LEU A 19 -6.30 10.44 4.16
CA LEU A 19 -5.97 9.40 3.20
C LEU A 19 -5.55 8.10 3.89
N VAL A 20 -4.70 8.18 4.91
CA VAL A 20 -4.28 7.03 5.72
C VAL A 20 -5.51 6.37 6.35
N GLU A 21 -6.42 7.12 6.95
CA GLU A 21 -7.65 6.57 7.55
C GLU A 21 -8.56 5.91 6.50
N ARG A 22 -8.64 6.45 5.29
CA ARG A 22 -9.40 5.84 4.20
C ARG A 22 -8.75 4.54 3.70
N LEU A 23 -7.43 4.51 3.58
CA LEU A 23 -6.68 3.32 3.23
C LEU A 23 -6.80 2.26 4.32
N MET A 24 -6.66 2.61 5.61
CA MET A 24 -6.87 1.68 6.72
C MET A 24 -8.25 1.02 6.68
N ARG A 25 -9.33 1.80 6.49
CA ARG A 25 -10.69 1.26 6.38
C ARG A 25 -10.85 0.33 5.18
N ARG A 26 -10.20 0.65 4.07
CA ARG A 26 -10.16 -0.20 2.89
C ARG A 26 -9.44 -1.53 3.17
N GLU A 27 -8.27 -1.49 3.79
CA GLU A 27 -7.51 -2.70 4.14
C GLU A 27 -8.28 -3.60 5.13
N LEU A 28 -8.93 -3.02 6.13
CA LEU A 28 -9.79 -3.77 7.06
C LEU A 28 -10.97 -4.45 6.36
N ALA A 29 -11.50 -3.83 5.30
CA ALA A 29 -12.60 -4.39 4.52
C ALA A 29 -12.14 -5.48 3.52
N LEU A 30 -10.94 -5.34 2.94
CA LEU A 30 -10.39 -6.26 1.96
C LEU A 30 -9.68 -7.46 2.58
N PHE A 31 -8.95 -7.24 3.67
CA PHE A 31 -8.09 -8.23 4.32
C PHE A 31 -8.35 -8.33 5.84
N PRO A 32 -9.60 -8.61 6.27
CA PRO A 32 -9.97 -8.62 7.68
C PRO A 32 -9.11 -9.56 8.51
N ASP A 33 -8.73 -10.73 7.98
CA ASP A 33 -7.91 -11.72 8.69
C ASP A 33 -6.44 -11.27 8.86
N ARG A 34 -5.92 -10.44 7.94
CA ARG A 34 -4.55 -9.91 8.01
C ARG A 34 -4.48 -8.67 8.90
N CYS A 35 -5.48 -7.80 8.81
CA CYS A 35 -5.49 -6.52 9.53
C CYS A 35 -6.08 -6.64 10.94
N GLY A 36 -7.07 -7.53 11.14
CA GLY A 36 -7.83 -7.63 12.39
C GLY A 36 -6.99 -8.01 13.62
N GLY A 37 -5.88 -8.74 13.43
CA GLY A 37 -4.97 -9.12 14.51
C GLY A 37 -3.99 -8.02 14.95
N MET A 38 -3.68 -7.07 14.06
CA MET A 38 -2.64 -6.03 14.29
C MET A 38 -3.08 -4.91 15.23
N GLY A 39 -4.38 -4.59 15.24
CA GLY A 39 -4.92 -3.43 15.95
C GLY A 39 -4.68 -2.11 15.21
N ASP A 40 -5.51 -1.11 15.50
CA ASP A 40 -5.60 0.14 14.72
C ASP A 40 -4.29 0.93 14.67
N GLU A 41 -3.51 0.97 15.76
CA GLU A 41 -2.26 1.72 15.82
C GLU A 41 -1.18 1.11 14.92
N ALA A 42 -1.03 -0.22 14.97
CA ALA A 42 -0.08 -0.93 14.13
C ALA A 42 -0.49 -0.87 12.65
N LEU A 43 -1.78 -0.98 12.34
CA LEU A 43 -2.28 -0.81 10.98
C LEU A 43 -2.05 0.62 10.47
N ARG A 44 -2.28 1.65 11.30
CA ARG A 44 -1.99 3.04 10.94
C ARG A 44 -0.51 3.25 10.64
N TYR A 45 0.37 2.68 11.46
CA TYR A 45 1.81 2.73 11.25
C TYR A 45 2.20 2.04 9.94
N LEU A 46 1.66 0.86 9.66
CA LEU A 46 1.90 0.11 8.43
C LEU A 46 1.49 0.91 7.20
N VAL A 47 0.27 1.46 7.20
CA VAL A 47 -0.27 2.25 6.08
C VAL A 47 0.55 3.53 5.85
N ARG A 48 0.92 4.27 6.91
CA ARG A 48 1.79 5.45 6.79
C ARG A 48 3.16 5.09 6.20
N ARG A 49 3.74 3.99 6.64
CA ARG A 49 5.03 3.51 6.11
C ARG A 49 4.92 3.14 4.63
N ALA A 50 3.91 2.36 4.26
CA ALA A 50 3.64 1.97 2.88
C ALA A 50 3.37 3.20 1.99
N PHE A 51 2.63 4.20 2.50
CA PHE A 51 2.42 5.47 1.82
C PHE A 51 3.74 6.20 1.52
N ALA A 52 4.63 6.31 2.52
CA ALA A 52 5.94 6.93 2.33
C ALA A 52 6.81 6.17 1.31
N GLN A 53 6.78 4.83 1.32
CA GLN A 53 7.49 4.01 0.35
C GLN A 53 6.92 4.13 -1.06
N ALA A 54 5.59 4.12 -1.22
CA ALA A 54 4.92 4.34 -2.49
C ALA A 54 5.34 5.69 -3.11
N ARG A 55 5.42 6.75 -2.29
CA ARG A 55 5.91 8.06 -2.73
C ARG A 55 7.37 8.04 -3.15
N ALA A 56 8.22 7.26 -2.49
CA ALA A 56 9.62 7.10 -2.88
C ALA A 56 9.77 6.44 -4.26
N HIS A 57 8.82 5.59 -4.65
CA HIS A 57 8.70 5.05 -6.02
C HIS A 57 8.07 6.02 -7.03
N GLY A 58 7.70 7.23 -6.62
CA GLY A 58 7.04 8.21 -7.49
C GLY A 58 5.54 7.98 -7.68
N LEU A 59 4.93 7.09 -6.89
CA LEU A 59 3.48 6.87 -6.93
C LEU A 59 2.77 8.03 -6.24
N VAL A 60 1.96 8.77 -7.01
CA VAL A 60 1.30 10.00 -6.54
C VAL A 60 -0.23 9.93 -6.61
N SER A 61 -0.79 8.92 -7.28
CA SER A 61 -2.24 8.74 -7.34
C SER A 61 -2.73 7.88 -6.17
N GLU A 62 -3.92 8.16 -5.66
CA GLU A 62 -4.53 7.36 -4.60
C GLU A 62 -4.70 5.89 -5.01
N ARG A 63 -4.94 5.62 -6.29
CA ARG A 63 -5.05 4.26 -6.82
C ARG A 63 -3.72 3.52 -6.72
N ASP A 64 -2.62 4.14 -7.17
CA ASP A 64 -1.30 3.51 -7.15
C ASP A 64 -0.80 3.30 -5.71
N VAL A 65 -1.02 4.29 -4.85
CA VAL A 65 -0.73 4.20 -3.42
C VAL A 65 -1.55 3.09 -2.77
N GLY A 66 -2.85 3.01 -3.05
CA GLY A 66 -3.72 1.96 -2.52
C GLY A 66 -3.27 0.56 -2.92
N SER A 67 -2.92 0.35 -4.20
CA SER A 67 -2.36 -0.92 -4.66
C SER A 67 -1.02 -1.26 -4.01
N TYR A 68 -0.16 -0.25 -3.76
CA TYR A 68 1.09 -0.48 -3.04
C TYR A 68 0.86 -0.89 -1.58
N VAL A 69 -0.13 -0.28 -0.91
CA VAL A 69 -0.55 -0.65 0.44
C VAL A 69 -1.10 -2.07 0.47
N ASP A 70 -1.94 -2.46 -0.49
CA ASP A 70 -2.43 -3.85 -0.61
C ASP A 70 -1.27 -4.85 -0.65
N LEU A 71 -0.29 -4.58 -1.51
CA LEU A 71 0.88 -5.46 -1.67
C LEU A 71 1.71 -5.52 -0.39
N THR A 72 1.81 -4.41 0.34
CA THR A 72 2.47 -4.38 1.66
C THR A 72 1.71 -5.22 2.69
N VAL A 73 0.38 -5.21 2.68
CA VAL A 73 -0.46 -6.03 3.57
C VAL A 73 -0.35 -7.51 3.21
N LEU A 74 -0.26 -7.83 1.92
CA LEU A 74 -0.25 -9.19 1.40
C LEU A 74 1.10 -9.89 1.54
N PHE A 75 2.18 -9.21 1.12
CA PHE A 75 3.53 -9.76 1.05
C PHE A 75 4.45 -9.28 2.18
N GLY A 76 3.95 -8.34 2.99
CA GLY A 76 4.70 -7.74 4.08
C GLY A 76 5.52 -6.54 3.64
N VAL A 77 6.06 -5.86 4.65
CA VAL A 77 6.97 -4.74 4.47
C VAL A 77 8.26 -5.23 3.81
N GLY A 78 8.74 -4.49 2.80
CA GLY A 78 9.99 -4.82 2.10
C GLY A 78 9.80 -5.79 0.93
N PHE A 79 8.55 -6.10 0.55
CA PHE A 79 8.28 -6.90 -0.65
C PHE A 79 8.91 -6.30 -1.93
N ASP A 80 9.15 -4.98 -1.92
CA ASP A 80 9.73 -4.20 -3.01
C ASP A 80 11.25 -4.10 -2.99
N GLU A 81 11.94 -4.64 -1.97
CA GLU A 81 13.41 -4.63 -1.88
C GLU A 81 14.10 -5.34 -3.06
N PRO A 82 13.59 -6.46 -3.61
CA PRO A 82 14.20 -7.08 -4.77
C PRO A 82 14.17 -6.12 -5.99
N PRO A 83 15.30 -5.89 -6.69
CA PRO A 83 15.36 -4.94 -7.80
C PRO A 83 14.34 -5.20 -8.92
N ALA A 84 14.03 -6.48 -9.18
CA ALA A 84 13.01 -6.86 -10.17
C ALA A 84 11.60 -6.38 -9.78
N ILE A 85 11.29 -6.35 -8.48
CA ILE A 85 10.00 -5.86 -7.95
C ILE A 85 10.01 -4.33 -7.94
N ALA A 86 11.07 -3.68 -7.43
CA ALA A 86 11.20 -2.23 -7.42
C ALA A 86 11.03 -1.62 -8.83
N ALA A 87 11.56 -2.30 -9.86
CA ALA A 87 11.45 -1.86 -11.25
C ALA A 87 10.00 -1.80 -11.77
N ILE A 88 9.07 -2.58 -11.20
CA ILE A 88 7.65 -2.55 -11.59
C ILE A 88 7.05 -1.17 -11.31
N PHE A 89 7.41 -0.56 -10.18
CA PHE A 89 6.84 0.72 -9.74
C PHE A 89 7.45 1.92 -10.46
N THR A 90 8.69 1.80 -10.93
CA THR A 90 9.40 2.87 -11.66
C THR A 90 9.21 2.80 -13.18
N THR A 91 8.57 1.75 -13.71
CA THR A 91 8.24 1.64 -15.13
C THR A 91 7.17 2.66 -15.52
N PRO A 92 7.43 3.56 -16.49
CA PRO A 92 6.44 4.54 -16.97
C PRO A 92 5.19 3.89 -17.55
N ASP A 93 4.07 4.62 -17.51
CA ASP A 93 2.81 4.30 -18.18
C ASP A 93 2.13 2.96 -17.83
N ARG A 94 2.64 2.21 -16.85
CA ARG A 94 1.92 1.05 -16.29
C ARG A 94 0.72 1.48 -15.47
N LEU A 95 -0.39 0.77 -15.65
CA LEU A 95 -1.57 0.88 -14.80
C LEU A 95 -1.34 0.18 -13.46
N ALA A 96 -2.02 0.62 -12.40
CA ALA A 96 -1.95 -0.01 -11.08
C ALA A 96 -2.23 -1.53 -11.11
N VAL A 97 -3.22 -1.96 -11.91
CA VAL A 97 -3.57 -3.38 -12.05
C VAL A 97 -2.42 -4.20 -12.67
N GLU A 98 -1.76 -3.67 -13.69
CA GLU A 98 -0.62 -4.34 -14.34
C GLU A 98 0.59 -4.44 -13.41
N ARG A 99 0.77 -3.45 -12.52
CA ARG A 99 1.80 -3.52 -11.48
C ARG A 99 1.51 -4.64 -10.49
N VAL A 100 0.25 -4.74 -10.04
CA VAL A 100 -0.18 -5.79 -9.12
C VAL A 100 0.04 -7.16 -9.76
N ASP A 101 -0.46 -7.38 -10.97
CA ASP A 101 -0.30 -8.65 -11.70
C ASP A 101 1.18 -9.06 -11.82
N ALA A 102 2.05 -8.12 -12.21
CA ALA A 102 3.48 -8.38 -12.31
C ALA A 102 4.14 -8.75 -10.97
N VAL A 103 3.67 -8.20 -9.84
CA VAL A 103 4.17 -8.57 -8.51
C VAL A 103 3.73 -10.00 -8.15
N TYR A 104 2.47 -10.35 -8.43
CA TYR A 104 1.98 -11.72 -8.25
C TYR A 104 2.72 -12.73 -9.14
N GLU A 105 3.03 -12.37 -10.38
CA GLU A 105 3.82 -13.23 -11.27
C GLU A 105 5.22 -13.52 -10.73
N LEU A 106 5.85 -12.54 -10.05
CA LEU A 106 7.21 -12.68 -9.52
C LEU A 106 7.28 -13.31 -8.12
N LEU A 107 6.34 -12.96 -7.23
CA LEU A 107 6.32 -13.45 -5.85
C LEU A 107 5.46 -14.70 -5.66
N GLY A 108 4.55 -14.98 -6.60
CA GLY A 108 3.55 -16.04 -6.47
C GLY A 108 2.39 -15.65 -5.55
N ASP A 109 1.71 -16.66 -5.03
CA ASP A 109 0.60 -16.45 -4.10
C ASP A 109 1.11 -15.85 -2.77
N PRO A 110 0.34 -14.93 -2.16
CA PRO A 110 0.72 -14.33 -0.89
C PRO A 110 0.74 -15.40 0.20
N PRO A 111 1.68 -15.31 1.16
CA PRO A 111 1.77 -16.27 2.26
C PRO A 111 0.45 -16.29 3.06
N GLU A 112 0.07 -17.45 3.60
CA GLU A 112 -1.13 -17.57 4.43
C GLU A 112 -1.13 -16.53 5.56
N PRO A 113 -2.30 -15.94 5.89
CA PRO A 113 -2.39 -15.01 7.00
C PRO A 113 -1.94 -15.70 8.29
N PRO A 114 -1.27 -14.98 9.21
CA PRO A 114 -0.93 -15.55 10.51
C PRO A 114 -2.20 -16.01 11.23
N PRO A 115 -2.15 -17.13 11.97
CA PRO A 115 -3.34 -17.63 12.65
C PRO A 115 -3.79 -16.61 13.71
N ALA A 116 -5.11 -16.40 13.81
CA ALA A 116 -5.72 -15.33 14.62
C ALA A 116 -5.40 -15.38 16.13
N ASN A 117 -4.76 -16.46 16.60
CA ASN A 117 -4.38 -16.74 17.99
C ASN A 117 -2.86 -16.70 18.25
N ALA A 118 -2.03 -16.28 17.29
CA ALA A 118 -0.61 -16.04 17.54
C ALA A 118 -0.40 -14.72 18.31
N ARG A 119 -0.53 -14.77 19.64
CA ARG A 119 -0.08 -13.73 20.56
C ARG A 119 0.78 -14.34 21.65
#